data_AF-A0A920JR95-F1
#
_entry.id   AF-A0A920JR95-F1
#
_cell.length_a   1.000
_cell.length_b   1.000
_cell.length_c   1.000
_cell.angle_alpha   90.00
_cell.angle_beta   90.00
_cell.angle_gamma   90.00
#
_symmetry.space_group_name_H-M   'P 1'
#
loop_
_entity.id
_entity.type
_entity.pdbx_description
1 polymer ?
#
loop_
_entity_poly.entity_id
_entity_poly.type
_entity_poly.pdbx_seq_one_letter_code
_entity_poly.pdbx_strand_id
1 'polypeptide(L)' 'MWDAFTSEEQVVLLVDEIDKADIEFPNDLLQELDRMEFYCYELDKTIKAKKRPLVIITSNNEKDLPDAF' A
#
# COMPACT_ATOMS: atom_id res chain seq x y z
N MET A 1 -2.67 5.24 3.65
CA MET A 1 -3.34 3.97 3.29
C MET A 1 -4.72 3.83 3.95
N TRP A 2 -4.82 3.97 5.27
CA TRP A 2 -6.10 3.89 6.01
C TRP A 2 -7.25 4.69 5.39
N ASP A 3 -7.04 5.98 5.15
CA ASP A 3 -8.08 6.85 4.59
C ASP A 3 -8.54 6.40 3.20
N ALA A 4 -7.61 5.91 2.38
CA ALA A 4 -7.92 5.39 1.07
C ALA A 4 -8.76 4.10 1.13
N PHE A 5 -8.46 3.20 2.07
CA PHE A 5 -9.19 1.94 2.23
C PHE A 5 -10.57 2.17 2.88
N THR A 6 -10.69 3.14 3.78
CA THR A 6 -11.95 3.42 4.48
C THR A 6 -12.85 4.42 3.76
N SER A 7 -12.38 5.01 2.65
CA SER A 7 -13.12 5.96 1.83
C SER A 7 -14.42 5.37 1.26
N GLU A 8 -15.49 6.14 1.35
CA GLU A 8 -16.77 5.83 0.70
C GLU A 8 -16.74 6.13 -0.80
N GLU A 9 -15.73 6.85 -1.31
CA GLU A 9 -15.55 7.15 -2.73
C GLU A 9 -14.27 6.52 -3.29
N GLN A 10 -14.24 6.29 -4.60
CA GLN A 10 -13.02 5.80 -5.26
C GLN A 10 -11.98 6.92 -5.26
N VAL A 11 -10.82 6.64 -4.69
CA VAL A 11 -9.73 7.61 -4.54
C VAL A 11 -8.43 7.10 -5.18
N VAL A 12 -7.47 8.00 -5.30
CA VAL A 12 -6.10 7.68 -5.72
C VAL A 12 -5.21 7.61 -4.49
N LEU A 13 -4.44 6.53 -4.36
CA LEU A 13 -3.39 6.38 -3.35
C LEU A 13 -2.04 6.53 -4.06
N LEU A 14 -1.31 7.61 -3.74
CA LEU A 14 0.05 7.83 -4.19
C LEU A 14 1.03 7.33 -3.12
N VAL A 15 1.94 6.43 -3.51
CA VAL A 15 3.06 5.97 -2.69
C VAL A 15 4.33 6.49 -3.34
N ASP A 16 5.01 7.41 -2.66
CA ASP A 16 6.19 8.07 -3.22
C ASP A 16 7.48 7.44 -2.69
N GLU A 17 8.51 7.44 -3.55
CA GLU A 17 9.86 6.94 -3.26
C GLU A 17 9.87 5.59 -2.51
N ILE A 18 9.15 4.60 -3.05
CA ILE A 18 8.98 3.27 -2.43
C ILE A 18 10.33 2.58 -2.11
N ASP A 19 11.37 2.92 -2.86
CA ASP A 19 12.74 2.42 -2.71
C ASP A 19 13.47 2.94 -1.46
N LYS A 20 12.97 3.99 -0.81
CA LYS A 20 13.52 4.50 0.46
C LYS A 20 13.05 3.71 1.69
N ALA A 21 11.98 2.94 1.57
CA ALA A 21 11.48 2.11 2.66
C ALA A 21 12.42 0.95 3.00
N ASP A 22 12.14 0.29 4.13
CA ASP A 22 12.86 -0.92 4.55
C ASP A 22 12.60 -2.08 3.58
N ILE A 23 13.53 -3.04 3.50
CA ILE A 23 13.51 -4.11 2.50
C ILE A 23 12.26 -5.01 2.54
N GLU A 24 11.60 -5.10 3.69
CA GLU A 24 10.37 -5.89 3.88
C GLU A 24 9.14 -5.16 3.34
N PHE A 25 9.16 -3.82 3.36
CA PHE A 25 7.99 -2.98 3.07
C PHE A 25 7.41 -3.17 1.66
N PRO A 26 8.19 -3.23 0.56
CA PRO A 26 7.63 -3.44 -0.77
C PRO A 26 6.82 -4.74 -0.87
N ASN A 27 7.32 -5.83 -0.30
CA ASN A 27 6.64 -7.12 -0.33
C ASN A 27 5.35 -7.10 0.51
N ASP A 28 5.42 -6.51 1.71
CA ASP A 28 4.27 -6.37 2.59
C ASP A 28 3.19 -5.50 1.94
N LEU A 29 3.58 -4.37 1.34
CA LEU A 29 2.68 -3.49 0.61
C LEU A 29 2.00 -4.22 -0.55
N LEU A 30 2.74 -5.00 -1.35
CA LEU A 30 2.14 -5.82 -2.41
C LEU A 30 1.10 -6.79 -1.86
N GLN A 31 1.40 -7.45 -0.74
CA GLN A 31 0.48 -8.38 -0.10
C GLN A 31 -0.80 -7.69 0.39
N GLU A 32 -0.68 -6.52 1.01
CA GLU A 32 -1.82 -5.73 1.48
C GLU A 32 -2.65 -5.19 0.31
N LEU A 33 -2.00 -4.74 -0.76
CA LEU A 33 -2.66 -4.30 -1.99
C LEU A 33 -3.32 -5.47 -2.75
N ASP A 34 -2.75 -6.67 -2.75
CA ASP A 34 -3.40 -7.83 -3.38
C ASP A 34 -4.67 -8.22 -2.61
N ARG A 35 -4.58 -8.29 -1.27
CA ARG A 35 -5.73 -8.64 -0.42
C ARG A 35 -6.74 -7.51 -0.28
N MET A 36 -6.34 -6.27 -0.59
CA MET A 36 -7.11 -5.05 -0.34
C MET A 36 -7.52 -4.92 1.14
N GLU A 37 -6.65 -5.40 2.03
CA GLU A 37 -6.79 -5.28 3.47
C GLU A 37 -5.42 -5.28 4.16
N PHE A 38 -5.32 -4.60 5.30
CA PHE A 38 -4.11 -4.57 6.14
C PHE A 38 -4.48 -4.68 7.61
N TYR A 39 -3.54 -5.13 8.45
CA TYR A 39 -3.74 -5.20 9.90
C TYR A 39 -3.21 -3.94 10.58
N CYS A 40 -4.07 -3.22 11.31
CA CYS A 40 -3.67 -2.09 12.14
C CYS A 40 -3.38 -2.57 13.55
N TYR A 41 -2.10 -2.62 13.90
CA TYR A 41 -1.62 -3.08 15.21
C TYR A 41 -2.04 -2.15 16.35
N GLU A 42 -2.12 -0.85 16.10
CA GLU A 42 -2.51 0.17 17.09
C GLU A 42 -3.96 0.01 17.56
N LEU A 43 -4.81 -0.55 16.70
CA LEU A 43 -6.24 -0.71 16.95
C LEU A 43 -6.68 -2.17 17.05
N ASP A 44 -5.74 -3.11 16.89
CA ASP A 44 -5.96 -4.57 16.91
C ASP A 44 -7.06 -5.01 15.91
N LYS A 45 -7.01 -4.46 14.69
CA LYS A 45 -8.08 -4.61 13.69
C LYS A 45 -7.55 -4.74 12.27
N THR A 46 -8.18 -5.62 11.49
CA THR A 46 -8.02 -5.66 10.03
C THR A 46 -8.90 -4.62 9.36
N ILE A 47 -8.30 -3.81 8.50
CA ILE A 47 -8.96 -2.78 7.71
C ILE A 47 -9.04 -3.23 6.27
N LYS A 48 -10.26 -3.31 5.74
CA LYS A 48 -10.53 -3.71 4.36
C LYS A 48 -10.98 -2.54 3.52
N ALA A 49 -10.53 -2.48 2.27
CA ALA A 49 -10.93 -1.45 1.34
C ALA A 49 -12.43 -1.54 1.02
N LYS A 50 -13.18 -0.45 1.21
CA LYS A 50 -14.60 -0.36 0.82
C LYS A 50 -14.75 -0.22 -0.70
N LYS A 51 -13.91 0.63 -1.30
CA LYS A 51 -13.74 0.79 -2.75
C LYS A 51 -12.26 0.60 -3.08
N ARG A 52 -11.95 -0.14 -4.13
CA ARG A 52 -10.57 -0.38 -4.56
C ARG A 52 -9.96 0.94 -5.07
N PRO A 53 -8.93 1.50 -4.44
CA PRO A 53 -8.31 2.73 -4.90
C PRO A 53 -7.49 2.48 -6.17
N LEU A 54 -7.30 3.53 -6.97
CA LEU A 54 -6.24 3.54 -7.99
C LEU A 54 -4.91 3.79 -7.26
N VAL A 55 -4.00 2.84 -7.30
CA VAL A 55 -2.70 2.97 -6.64
C VAL A 55 -1.66 3.41 -7.66
N ILE A 56 -0.94 4.49 -7.35
CA ILE A 56 0.20 4.98 -8.13
C ILE A 56 1.41 4.87 -7.22
N ILE A 57 2.44 4.19 -7.68
CA ILE A 57 3.69 4.01 -6.95
C ILE A 57 4.80 4.68 -7.76
N THR A 58 5.61 5.51 -7.11
CA THR A 58 6.78 6.15 -7.70
C THR A 58 8.04 5.67 -6.99
N SER A 59 9.14 5.59 -7.73
CA SER A 59 10.44 5.14 -7.28
C SER A 59 11.51 5.97 -7.99
N ASN A 60 12.60 6.27 -7.30
CA ASN A 60 13.79 6.87 -7.92
C ASN A 60 14.74 5.81 -8.48
N ASN A 61 14.42 4.52 -8.29
CA ASN A 61 15.23 3.37 -8.69
C ASN A 61 16.64 3.40 -8.07
N GLU A 62 16.77 3.88 -6.82
CA GLU A 62 18.02 3.85 -6.04
C GLU A 62 18.33 2.46 -5.48
N LYS A 63 17.29 1.65 -5.24
CA LYS A 63 17.37 0.24 -4.84
C LYS A 63 16.49 -0.62 -5.73
N ASP A 64 16.91 -1.86 -5.94
CA ASP A 64 16.11 -2.84 -6.68
C ASP A 64 14.81 -3.14 -5.93
N LEU A 65 13.70 -3.05 -6.66
CA LEU A 65 12.39 -3.49 -6.21
C LEU A 65 12.15 -4.95 -6.64
N PRO A 66 11.29 -5.70 -5.93
CA PRO A 66 10.86 -7.02 -6.39
C PRO A 66 10.29 -6.97 -7.82
N ASP A 67 10.53 -8.02 -8.62
CA ASP A 67 10.02 -8.15 -10.01
C ASP A 67 8.51 -7.95 -10.17
N ALA A 68 7.75 -8.04 -9.08
CA ALA A 68 6.31 -7.82 -9.06
C ALA A 68 5.89 -6.33 -9.14
N PHE A 69 6.84 -5.38 -9.06
CA PHE A 69 6.62 -3.94 -9.17
C PHE A 69 6.81 -3.39 -10.58
#